data_AF-A0A7K0V245-F1
#
_entry.id   AF-A0A7K0V245-F1
#
_cell.length_a   1.000
_cell.length_b   1.000
_cell.length_c   1.000
_cell.angle_alpha   90.00
_cell.angle_beta   90.00
_cell.angle_gamma   90.00
#
_symmetry.space_group_name_H-M   'P 1'
#
loop_
_entity.id
_entity.type
_entity.pdbx_description
1 polymer ?
#
loop_
_entity_poly.entity_id
_entity_poly.type
_entity_poly.pdbx_seq_one_letter_code
_entity_poly.pdbx_strand_id
1 'polypeptide(L)'
;RRTHSLQIDEDLFLLCPDEDEPADLFNHSCAPNCGIGGNILLVAMREIQVGEELNFDYAMSDADDYDEFICECGEIGCRGLITGADWRRPELQSAYEGWFSNYISAKIRQDSSALDPVSEQGL
;
A
#
# COMPACT_ATOMS: atom_id res chain seq x y z
N ARG A 1 3.94 -23.19 1.11
CA ARG A 1 4.12 -22.28 2.27
C ARG A 1 3.74 -20.90 1.75
N ARG A 2 2.76 -20.22 2.36
CA ARG A 2 2.58 -18.79 2.12
C ARG A 2 3.58 -18.12 3.07
N THR A 3 4.44 -17.28 2.53
CA THR A 3 5.43 -16.52 3.29
C THR A 3 4.99 -15.07 3.21
N HIS A 4 5.03 -14.35 4.33
CA HIS A 4 4.79 -12.91 4.33
C HIS A 4 5.79 -12.23 3.39
N SER A 5 5.30 -11.33 2.55
CA SER A 5 6.13 -10.60 1.61
C SER A 5 5.66 -9.17 1.47
N LEU A 6 6.61 -8.29 1.21
CA LEU A 6 6.34 -6.89 0.89
C LEU A 6 6.87 -6.61 -0.51
N GLN A 7 6.01 -6.10 -1.41
CA GLN A 7 6.46 -5.67 -2.72
C GLN A 7 7.26 -4.36 -2.61
N ILE A 8 8.46 -4.34 -3.20
CA ILE A 8 9.35 -3.17 -3.16
C ILE A 8 9.72 -2.63 -4.54
N ASP A 9 9.49 -3.41 -5.60
CA ASP A 9 9.55 -2.98 -7.00
C ASP A 9 8.76 -3.95 -7.90
N GLU A 10 8.75 -3.71 -9.21
CA GLU A 10 8.20 -4.63 -10.20
C GLU A 10 8.93 -5.98 -10.13
N ASP A 11 8.18 -7.07 -9.99
CA ASP A 11 8.71 -8.43 -9.82
C ASP A 11 9.74 -8.59 -8.68
N LEU A 12 9.78 -7.67 -7.71
CA LEU A 12 10.75 -7.66 -6.61
C LEU A 12 10.06 -7.56 -5.25
N PHE A 13 10.29 -8.59 -4.44
CA PHE A 13 9.63 -8.76 -3.14
C PHE A 13 10.67 -9.00 -2.04
N LEU A 14 10.45 -8.38 -0.88
CA LEU A 14 11.13 -8.76 0.35
C LEU A 14 10.37 -9.91 0.98
N LEU A 15 11.08 -11.01 1.22
CA LEU A 15 10.54 -12.19 1.87
C LEU A 15 10.90 -12.18 3.35
N CYS A 16 9.92 -12.44 4.19
CA CYS A 16 10.17 -12.68 5.60
C CYS A 16 10.91 -14.02 5.77
N PRO A 17 11.87 -14.10 6.72
CA PRO A 17 12.56 -15.35 7.04
C PRO A 17 11.59 -16.40 7.60
N ASP A 18 12.10 -17.60 7.84
CA ASP A 18 11.25 -18.72 8.26
C ASP A 18 10.63 -18.56 9.65
N GLU A 19 11.21 -17.70 10.49
CA GLU A 19 10.71 -17.33 11.81
C GLU A 19 10.16 -15.90 11.73
N ASP A 20 8.88 -15.72 12.09
CA ASP A 20 8.23 -14.41 12.00
C ASP A 20 8.83 -13.44 13.02
N GLU A 21 9.21 -12.25 12.55
CA GLU A 21 9.55 -11.12 13.39
C GLU A 21 8.31 -10.22 13.59
N PRO A 22 8.25 -9.41 14.66
CA PRO A 22 7.12 -8.48 14.85
C PRO A 22 6.86 -7.55 13.67
N ALA A 23 7.88 -7.28 12.85
CA ALA A 23 7.77 -6.45 11.64
C ALA A 23 6.97 -7.13 10.50
N ASP A 24 6.75 -8.43 10.58
CA ASP A 24 6.08 -9.23 9.55
C ASP A 24 4.56 -9.32 9.79
N LEU A 25 4.10 -8.81 10.94
CA LEU A 25 2.77 -9.05 11.49
C LEU A 25 1.92 -7.78 11.52
N PHE A 26 1.90 -7.03 10.42
CA PHE A 26 1.01 -5.89 10.23
C PHE A 26 -0.13 -6.24 9.31
N ASN A 27 -1.35 -6.10 9.81
CA ASN A 27 -2.54 -6.36 9.02
C ASN A 27 -2.93 -5.14 8.18
N HIS A 28 -3.77 -5.43 7.19
CA HIS A 28 -4.47 -4.43 6.43
C HIS A 28 -5.61 -3.76 7.23
N SER A 29 -5.75 -2.44 7.12
CA SER A 29 -6.99 -1.71 7.44
C SER A 29 -7.35 -0.70 6.36
N CYS A 30 -8.65 -0.57 6.05
CA CYS A 30 -9.16 0.46 5.12
C CYS A 30 -9.19 1.87 5.75
N ALA A 31 -9.02 1.98 7.07
CA ALA A 31 -8.82 3.25 7.77
C ALA A 31 -7.54 3.16 8.62
N PRO A 32 -6.36 3.17 7.97
CA PRO A 32 -5.11 2.81 8.62
C PRO A 32 -4.64 3.86 9.63
N ASN A 33 -3.76 3.45 10.55
CA ASN A 33 -3.04 4.36 11.45
C ASN A 33 -1.54 4.50 11.11
N CYS A 34 -1.01 3.65 10.23
CA CYS A 34 0.34 3.73 9.71
C CYS A 34 0.35 3.87 8.18
N GLY A 35 1.44 4.48 7.69
CA GLY A 35 1.77 4.61 6.28
C GLY A 35 3.20 4.16 5.99
N ILE A 36 3.59 4.16 4.72
CA ILE A 36 4.93 3.75 4.29
C ILE A 36 5.81 4.96 4.01
N GLY A 37 6.96 5.02 4.67
CA GLY A 37 8.06 5.94 4.40
C GLY A 37 9.14 5.26 3.54
N GLY A 38 9.52 5.89 2.44
CA GLY A 38 10.49 5.29 1.52
C GLY A 38 9.90 4.03 0.87
N ASN A 39 10.50 2.86 1.06
CA ASN A 39 9.95 1.60 0.52
C ASN A 39 9.48 0.61 1.58
N ILE A 40 9.99 0.69 2.81
CA ILE A 40 9.85 -0.39 3.79
C ILE A 40 9.62 0.10 5.22
N LEU A 41 9.72 1.41 5.47
CA LEU A 41 9.59 1.94 6.82
C LEU A 41 8.11 2.16 7.13
N LEU A 42 7.58 1.47 8.12
CA LEU A 42 6.24 1.74 8.64
C LEU A 42 6.28 2.96 9.58
N VAL A 43 5.44 3.95 9.33
CA VAL A 43 5.43 5.23 10.05
C VAL A 43 4.02 5.55 10.52
N ALA A 44 3.86 5.98 11.78
CA ALA A 44 2.58 6.41 12.30
C ALA A 44 2.08 7.70 11.58
N MET A 45 0.84 7.69 11.10
CA MET A 45 0.19 8.84 10.43
C MET A 45 -0.47 9.80 11.43
N ARG A 46 -0.69 9.33 12.66
CA ARG A 46 -1.29 10.06 13.78
C ARG A 46 -0.78 9.51 15.10
N GLU A 47 -1.19 10.11 16.21
CA GLU A 47 -1.00 9.50 17.53
C GLU A 47 -1.78 8.18 17.63
N ILE A 48 -1.13 7.16 18.20
CA ILE A 48 -1.65 5.80 18.35
C ILE A 48 -1.75 5.48 19.84
N GLN A 49 -2.91 4.98 20.27
CA GLN A 49 -3.15 4.71 21.69
C GLN A 49 -2.58 3.35 22.11
N VAL A 50 -2.30 3.20 23.41
CA VAL A 50 -1.84 1.91 23.95
C VAL A 50 -2.91 0.83 23.74
N GLY A 51 -2.51 -0.28 23.12
CA GLY A 51 -3.39 -1.41 22.82
C GLY A 51 -4.15 -1.29 21.50
N GLU A 52 -3.96 -0.19 20.77
CA GLU A 52 -4.43 -0.06 19.39
C GLU A 52 -3.53 -0.90 18.46
N GLU A 53 -4.15 -1.67 17.55
CA GLU A 53 -3.41 -2.45 16.55
C GLU A 53 -2.73 -1.50 15.55
N LEU A 54 -1.46 -1.77 15.23
CA LEU A 54 -0.77 -1.10 14.14
C LEU A 54 -1.15 -1.75 12.82
N ASN A 55 -1.62 -0.94 11.87
CA ASN A 55 -2.08 -1.42 10.57
C ASN A 55 -1.81 -0.37 9.48
N PHE A 56 -1.78 -0.83 8.23
CA PHE A 56 -1.65 0.05 7.07
C PHE A 56 -2.55 -0.41 5.94
N ASP A 57 -2.68 0.44 4.92
CA ASP A 57 -3.42 0.07 3.72
C ASP A 57 -2.46 -0.58 2.72
N TYR A 58 -2.72 -1.80 2.25
CA TYR A 58 -1.83 -2.50 1.31
C TYR A 58 -1.75 -1.81 -0.05
N ALA A 59 -2.72 -0.94 -0.39
CA ALA A 59 -2.61 -0.05 -1.53
C ALA A 59 -1.38 0.90 -1.44
N MET A 60 -0.80 1.05 -0.26
CA MET A 60 0.43 1.83 -0.06
C MET A 60 1.69 1.11 -0.54
N SER A 61 1.68 -0.23 -0.68
CA SER A 61 2.87 -1.03 -1.02
C SER A 61 2.70 -1.90 -2.27
N ASP A 62 1.51 -2.46 -2.50
CA ASP A 62 1.34 -3.57 -3.43
C ASP A 62 0.61 -3.15 -4.71
N ALA A 63 1.06 -3.73 -5.83
CA ALA A 63 0.48 -3.51 -7.17
C ALA A 63 0.17 -4.81 -7.93
N ASP A 64 0.43 -5.96 -7.32
CA ASP A 64 0.31 -7.29 -7.93
C ASP A 64 -0.91 -8.03 -7.34
N ASP A 65 -1.52 -8.93 -8.13
CA ASP A 65 -2.75 -9.66 -7.79
C ASP A 65 -2.50 -10.92 -6.93
N TYR A 66 -1.25 -11.21 -6.59
CA TYR A 66 -0.91 -12.40 -5.80
C TYR A 66 -1.47 -12.40 -4.36
N ASP A 67 -1.80 -11.22 -3.80
CA ASP A 67 -2.25 -11.06 -2.41
C ASP A 67 -3.62 -10.37 -2.30
N GLU A 68 -4.55 -10.70 -3.19
CA GLU A 68 -5.95 -10.28 -3.07
C GLU A 68 -6.71 -11.11 -2.03
N PHE A 69 -7.53 -10.46 -1.19
CA PHE A 69 -8.29 -11.12 -0.13
C PHE A 69 -9.57 -10.37 0.28
N ILE A 70 -10.49 -11.11 0.90
CA ILE A 70 -11.69 -10.53 1.52
C ILE A 70 -11.28 -9.83 2.82
N CYS A 71 -11.55 -8.52 2.89
CA CYS A 71 -11.16 -7.67 4.01
C CYS A 71 -12.11 -7.83 5.19
N GLU A 72 -11.54 -8.06 6.37
CA GLU A 72 -12.27 -8.20 7.64
C GLU A 72 -11.90 -7.10 8.65
N CYS A 73 -11.33 -5.97 8.21
CA CYS A 73 -10.83 -4.91 9.11
C CYS A 73 -11.90 -4.26 10.00
N GLY A 74 -13.19 -4.42 9.69
CA GLY A 74 -14.30 -3.92 10.50
C GLY A 74 -14.59 -2.42 10.38
N GLU A 75 -13.83 -1.68 9.56
CA GLU A 75 -14.03 -0.25 9.36
C GLU A 75 -15.33 0.09 8.63
N ILE A 76 -15.95 1.22 8.98
CA ILE A 76 -17.21 1.67 8.35
C ILE A 76 -17.05 1.84 6.83
N GLY A 77 -15.87 2.27 6.40
CA GLY A 77 -15.50 2.44 4.99
C GLY A 77 -14.80 1.23 4.37
N CYS A 78 -14.93 0.03 4.95
CA CYS A 78 -14.26 -1.17 4.47
C CYS A 78 -14.58 -1.46 2.99
N ARG A 79 -13.55 -1.74 2.20
CA ARG A 79 -13.66 -2.05 0.76
C ARG A 79 -14.21 -3.44 0.49
N GLY A 80 -14.19 -4.34 1.48
CA GLY A 80 -14.66 -5.72 1.39
C GLY A 80 -13.75 -6.66 0.59
N LEU A 81 -13.14 -6.21 -0.50
CA LEU A 81 -12.12 -6.93 -1.26
C LEU A 81 -10.91 -6.00 -1.44
N ILE A 82 -9.72 -6.49 -1.09
CA ILE A 82 -8.44 -5.80 -1.34
C ILE A 82 -7.82 -6.39 -2.59
N THR A 83 -7.36 -5.52 -3.48
CA THR A 83 -6.82 -5.88 -4.80
C THR A 83 -5.48 -5.22 -5.06
N GLY A 84 -4.66 -5.82 -5.92
CA GLY A 84 -3.41 -5.21 -6.42
C GLY A 84 -3.65 -3.95 -7.27
N ALA A 85 -4.90 -3.65 -7.63
CA ALA A 85 -5.27 -2.45 -8.38
C ALA A 85 -5.72 -1.28 -7.50
N ASP A 86 -5.84 -1.46 -6.18
CA ASP A 86 -6.43 -0.45 -5.29
C ASP A 86 -5.65 0.87 -5.26
N TRP A 87 -4.33 0.84 -5.45
CA TRP A 87 -3.49 2.05 -5.52
C TRP A 87 -3.89 3.01 -6.67
N ARG A 88 -4.64 2.53 -7.67
CA ARG A 88 -5.16 3.36 -8.78
C ARG A 88 -6.38 4.19 -8.41
N ARG A 89 -7.01 3.92 -7.26
CA ARG A 89 -8.24 4.58 -6.84
C ARG A 89 -7.96 6.04 -6.45
N PRO A 90 -8.57 7.03 -7.12
CA PRO A 90 -8.28 8.45 -6.86
C PRO A 90 -8.50 8.85 -5.39
N GLU A 91 -9.52 8.28 -4.74
CA GLU A 91 -9.79 8.53 -3.34
C GLU A 91 -8.67 8.05 -2.40
N LEU A 92 -8.01 6.93 -2.72
CA LEU A 92 -6.88 6.42 -1.93
C LEU A 92 -5.61 7.21 -2.23
N GLN A 93 -5.39 7.59 -3.50
CA GLN A 93 -4.27 8.45 -3.87
C GLN A 93 -4.30 9.79 -3.13
N SER A 94 -5.49 10.40 -3.02
CA SER A 94 -5.66 11.63 -2.25
C SER A 94 -5.54 11.40 -0.74
N ALA A 95 -6.07 10.30 -0.21
CA ALA A 95 -6.04 10.02 1.22
C ALA A 95 -4.64 9.69 1.75
N TYR A 96 -3.81 9.03 0.93
CA TYR A 96 -2.49 8.52 1.31
C TYR A 96 -1.34 9.27 0.65
N GLU A 97 -1.57 10.51 0.21
CA GLU A 97 -0.51 11.37 -0.34
C GLU A 97 0.66 11.45 0.65
N GLY A 98 1.86 11.09 0.18
CA GLY A 98 3.08 11.04 0.99
C GLY A 98 3.29 9.78 1.84
N TRP A 99 2.35 8.82 1.81
CA TRP A 99 2.40 7.57 2.58
C TRP A 99 2.51 6.31 1.72
N PHE A 100 2.58 6.46 0.40
CA PHE A 100 2.88 5.37 -0.53
C PHE A 100 4.37 5.02 -0.49
N SER A 101 4.69 3.75 -0.71
CA SER A 101 6.06 3.31 -1.01
C SER A 101 6.61 4.07 -2.23
N ASN A 102 7.92 4.15 -2.38
CA ASN A 102 8.53 4.79 -3.56
C ASN A 102 8.12 4.06 -4.84
N TYR A 103 7.92 2.74 -4.76
CA TYR A 103 7.41 1.92 -5.86
C TYR A 103 6.01 2.37 -6.29
N ILE A 104 5.03 2.38 -5.38
CA ILE A 104 3.65 2.78 -5.72
C ILE A 104 3.59 4.25 -6.12
N SER A 105 4.35 5.11 -5.44
CA SER A 105 4.48 6.52 -5.81
C SER A 105 4.97 6.69 -7.25
N ALA A 106 5.90 5.86 -7.71
CA ALA A 106 6.39 5.86 -9.09
C ALA A 106 5.32 5.38 -10.07
N LYS A 107 4.57 4.32 -9.73
CA LYS A 107 3.46 3.83 -10.55
C LYS A 107 2.36 4.87 -10.71
N ILE A 108 1.95 5.55 -9.63
CA ILE A 108 0.93 6.62 -9.68
C ILE A 108 1.36 7.73 -10.64
N ARG A 109 2.63 8.16 -10.60
CA ARG A 109 3.17 9.17 -11.53
C ARG A 109 3.13 8.69 -12.98
N GLN A 110 3.52 7.44 -13.24
CA GLN A 110 3.48 6.85 -14.58
C GLN A 110 2.06 6.72 -15.11
N ASP A 111 1.12 6.23 -14.29
CA ASP A 111 -0.29 6.07 -14.64
C ASP A 111 -0.94 7.42 -14.93
N SER A 112 -0.67 8.43 -14.09
CA SER A 112 -1.11 9.81 -14.31
C SER A 112 -0.55 10.39 -15.61
N SER A 113 0.72 10.11 -15.93
CA SER A 113 1.33 10.55 -17.20
C SER A 113 0.78 9.82 -18.43
N ALA A 114 0.31 8.58 -18.28
CA ALA A 114 -0.32 7.82 -19.35
C ALA A 114 -1.74 8.30 -19.68
N LEU A 115 -2.39 8.97 -18.73
CA LEU A 115 -3.73 9.57 -18.89
C LEU A 115 -3.70 10.95 -19.57
N ASP A 116 -2.54 11.60 -19.68
CA ASP A 116 -2.34 12.90 -20.36
C ASP A 116 -1.47 12.81 -21.64
N PRO A 117 -1.97 12.26 -22.77
CA PRO A 117 -1.17 12.12 -23.99
C PRO A 117 -1.05 13.39 -24.87
N VAL A 118 -1.21 14.61 -24.33
CA VAL A 118 -1.11 15.84 -25.17
C VAL A 118 -0.28 16.95 -24.50
N SER A 119 1.04 16.93 -24.74
CA SER A 119 1.85 18.17 -24.81
C SER A 119 3.25 18.01 -25.45
N GLU A 120 3.45 17.13 -26.43
CA GLU A 120 4.72 17.03 -27.18
C GLU A 120 4.58 17.22 -28.71
N GLN A 121 3.71 18.14 -29.14
CA GLN A 121 3.77 18.69 -30.50
C GLN A 121 3.53 20.20 -30.45
N GLY A 122 4.62 20.96 -30.31
CA GLY A 122 4.57 22.42 -30.32
C GLY A 122 5.91 23.07 -30.04
N LEU A 123 6.86 22.92 -30.98
CA LEU A 123 7.86 23.92 -31.39
C LEU A 123 8.59 23.45 -32.66
#